data_AF-A0A0T6BB44-F1
#
_entry.id   AF-A0A0T6BB44-F1
#
_cell.length_a   1.000
_cell.length_b   1.000
_cell.length_c   1.000
_cell.angle_alpha   90.00
_cell.angle_beta   90.00
_cell.angle_gamma   90.00
#
_symmetry.space_group_name_H-M   'P 1'
#
loop_
_entity.id
_entity.type
_entity.pdbx_description
1 polymer ?
#
loop_
_entity_poly.entity_id
_entity_poly.type
_entity_poly.pdbx_seq_one_letter_code
_entity_poly.pdbx_strand_id
1 'polypeptide(L)'
;MLNQRSIIKRKYSRLSELCSTPAYLSNTGKAFTQSLNCVVNSNNPAIAITTISAIENLMQTQNFSAYTICRNRTTSNTNEILCEWSTVPNKIVIANRNTYANLRAEFQGWFAEYLAPTPLAGRIELTPSQIEQMRTVLFPQPYENYKIVVSSELRSLYETTSEFRQNLTIQQSRQCRTEMRWCTSSDNEQRKCEAWSTASLHNAIQPVLQCVQAANKRECIDVLKMNNADVVTIGADFGYFAKLAGLEAIAFPETEREFLIRTVLVVQPNITRPENLRGKKGCFSRYGNAAWLSFVNVTRSVILDKNTCEYGQLLSDALGSSCMPGAGSLKLENLCSLCVSNTSQVDVITETTCATGATNRYYGNQGALDCLRDVGDFAVITKTEGLKLPENVRVMCRNSTLADSSFGLDVDDNCFLSVITTDEIVSRRGDAKNVDIQLMLRESDRRFAANSRTPFKLFGTFDSIPNMLFRDSTPGLDLPNSQNQWIQNYQSLFRHIDSCKAGSSVVKTPSLAVLTLISLMFFSLNNK
;
A
#
# COMPACT_ATOMS: atom_id res chain seq x y z
N MET A 1 -27.94 6.73 2.02
CA MET A 1 -28.02 6.87 3.49
C MET A 1 -28.83 5.77 4.18
N LEU A 2 -29.92 5.23 3.61
CA LEU A 2 -30.72 4.16 4.23
C LEU A 2 -29.93 2.86 4.52
N ASN A 3 -28.94 2.52 3.68
CA ASN A 3 -28.19 1.27 3.79
C ASN A 3 -27.12 1.26 4.91
N GLN A 4 -26.53 2.40 5.26
CA GLN A 4 -25.59 2.48 6.39
C GLN A 4 -26.31 2.36 7.75
N ARG A 5 -27.59 2.79 7.81
CA ARG A 5 -28.40 2.81 9.04
C ARG A 5 -28.73 1.41 9.55
N SER A 6 -29.09 0.50 8.64
CA SER A 6 -29.36 -0.91 8.97
C SER A 6 -28.08 -1.64 9.36
N ILE A 7 -26.95 -1.32 8.73
CA ILE A 7 -25.64 -1.94 9.03
C ILE A 7 -25.15 -1.56 10.43
N ILE A 8 -25.24 -0.29 10.83
CA ILE A 8 -24.80 0.16 12.17
C ILE A 8 -25.67 -0.47 13.27
N LYS A 9 -27.00 -0.44 13.14
CA LYS A 9 -27.90 -1.06 14.11
C LYS A 9 -27.69 -2.58 14.22
N ARG A 10 -27.46 -3.26 13.09
CA ARG A 10 -27.26 -4.72 13.04
C ARG A 10 -25.90 -5.15 13.58
N LYS A 11 -24.83 -4.38 13.29
CA LYS A 11 -23.45 -4.75 13.64
C LYS A 11 -23.01 -4.20 15.00
N TYR A 12 -23.56 -3.06 15.42
CA TYR A 12 -23.18 -2.34 16.62
C TYR A 12 -24.43 -1.86 17.37
N SER A 13 -25.28 -2.81 17.78
CA SER A 13 -26.57 -2.53 18.44
C SER A 13 -26.44 -1.56 19.63
N ARG A 14 -25.37 -1.69 20.42
CA ARG A 14 -25.02 -0.79 21.54
C ARG A 14 -24.88 0.69 21.14
N LEU A 15 -24.41 1.01 19.93
CA LEU A 15 -24.27 2.41 19.46
C LEU A 15 -25.62 3.06 19.14
N SER A 16 -26.69 2.29 19.10
CA SER A 16 -28.04 2.77 18.75
C SER A 16 -29.07 2.57 19.84
N GLU A 17 -28.64 2.08 21.00
CA GLU A 17 -29.50 1.67 22.11
C GLU A 17 -30.28 2.85 22.71
N LEU A 18 -29.66 4.02 22.81
CA LEU A 18 -30.27 5.24 23.35
C LEU A 18 -31.04 6.07 22.30
N CYS A 19 -31.04 5.64 21.03
CA CYS A 19 -31.71 6.37 19.95
C CYS A 19 -33.22 6.02 19.89
N SER A 20 -34.11 6.98 20.15
CA SER A 20 -35.56 6.82 19.97
C SER A 20 -35.95 6.59 18.49
N THR A 21 -37.02 5.83 18.21
CA THR A 21 -37.54 5.50 16.86
C THR A 21 -38.26 6.68 16.16
N PRO A 22 -38.56 6.56 14.84
CA PRO A 22 -37.76 7.01 13.69
C PRO A 22 -38.10 8.43 13.16
N ALA A 23 -38.85 9.27 13.89
CA ALA A 23 -39.38 10.52 13.33
C ALA A 23 -38.35 11.66 13.17
N TYR A 24 -37.13 11.51 13.72
CA TYR A 24 -36.21 12.65 13.90
C TYR A 24 -34.94 12.62 13.05
N LEU A 25 -34.77 11.62 12.17
CA LEU A 25 -33.53 11.41 11.41
C LEU A 25 -33.50 12.09 10.01
N SER A 26 -34.43 13.01 9.72
CA SER A 26 -34.44 13.82 8.49
C SER A 26 -33.85 15.23 8.67
N ASN A 27 -33.73 15.73 9.90
CA ASN A 27 -33.26 17.09 10.16
C ASN A 27 -31.81 17.10 10.62
N THR A 28 -30.87 17.13 9.67
CA THR A 28 -29.43 17.34 9.92
C THR A 28 -29.14 18.62 10.72
N GLY A 29 -30.10 19.56 10.77
CA GLY A 29 -29.98 20.76 11.58
C GLY A 29 -30.04 20.56 13.10
N LYS A 30 -30.71 19.53 13.63
CA LYS A 30 -30.99 19.43 15.08
C LYS A 30 -30.11 18.43 15.85
N ALA A 31 -29.05 17.91 15.24
CA ALA A 31 -28.27 16.79 15.81
C ALA A 31 -27.67 17.10 17.19
N PHE A 32 -27.06 18.27 17.38
CA PHE A 32 -26.46 18.65 18.67
C PHE A 32 -27.52 18.89 19.76
N THR A 33 -28.61 19.58 19.42
CA THR A 33 -29.75 19.76 20.33
C THR A 33 -30.40 18.43 20.69
N GLN A 34 -30.53 17.49 19.75
CA GLN A 34 -31.07 16.16 20.01
C GLN A 34 -30.14 15.33 20.91
N SER A 35 -28.83 15.41 20.69
CA SER A 35 -27.85 14.76 21.59
C SER A 35 -27.93 15.33 23.01
N LEU A 36 -28.13 16.64 23.14
CA LEU A 36 -28.28 17.29 24.44
C LEU A 36 -29.61 16.90 25.11
N ASN A 37 -30.73 16.91 24.37
CA ASN A 37 -32.03 16.46 24.85
C ASN A 37 -32.04 15.00 25.32
N CYS A 38 -31.19 14.15 24.75
CA CYS A 38 -31.01 12.78 25.21
C CYS A 38 -30.53 12.74 26.67
N VAL A 39 -29.60 13.63 27.06
CA VAL A 39 -29.10 13.73 28.44
C VAL A 39 -30.11 14.42 29.37
N VAL A 40 -30.84 15.41 28.86
CA VAL A 40 -31.84 16.17 29.66
C VAL A 40 -33.06 15.30 30.00
N ASN A 41 -33.52 14.49 29.04
CA ASN A 41 -34.78 13.76 29.17
C ASN A 41 -34.63 12.31 29.66
N SER A 42 -33.41 11.79 29.83
CA SER A 42 -33.19 10.42 30.31
C SER A 42 -32.95 10.38 31.82
N ASN A 43 -33.62 9.44 32.51
CA ASN A 43 -33.39 9.15 33.94
C ASN A 43 -32.05 8.45 34.23
N ASN A 44 -31.20 8.25 33.22
CA ASN A 44 -29.85 7.67 33.32
C ASN A 44 -28.87 8.60 32.57
N PRO A 45 -27.84 9.17 33.22
CA PRO A 45 -26.91 10.09 32.56
C PRO A 45 -25.79 9.32 31.85
N ALA A 46 -25.38 9.73 30.65
CA ALA A 46 -24.26 9.07 29.97
C ALA A 46 -23.29 9.95 29.14
N ILE A 47 -23.46 11.27 29.03
CA ILE A 47 -22.66 12.22 28.19
C ILE A 47 -23.33 12.54 26.84
N ALA A 48 -23.29 13.82 26.45
CA ALA A 48 -23.67 14.30 25.12
C ALA A 48 -22.47 14.98 24.43
N ILE A 49 -22.36 14.80 23.11
CA ILE A 49 -21.45 15.58 22.28
C ILE A 49 -22.30 16.68 21.61
N THR A 50 -22.06 17.93 22.02
CA THR A 50 -22.87 19.08 21.58
C THR A 50 -21.99 20.31 21.34
N THR A 51 -22.60 21.41 20.86
CA THR A 51 -21.94 22.72 20.72
C THR A 51 -22.28 23.63 21.90
N ILE A 52 -21.41 24.61 22.17
CA ILE A 52 -21.67 25.65 23.18
C ILE A 52 -23.00 26.37 22.90
N SER A 53 -23.24 26.76 21.64
CA SER A 53 -24.49 27.43 21.26
C SER A 53 -25.74 26.58 21.57
N ALA A 54 -25.68 25.26 21.41
CA ALA A 54 -26.81 24.39 21.76
C ALA A 54 -27.06 24.34 23.28
N ILE A 55 -26.00 24.44 24.10
CA ILE A 55 -26.12 24.54 25.57
C ILE A 55 -26.74 25.90 25.94
N GLU A 56 -26.21 27.00 25.41
CA GLU A 56 -26.72 28.35 25.67
C GLU A 56 -28.20 28.50 25.30
N ASN A 57 -28.61 28.00 24.13
CA ASN A 57 -30.01 28.01 23.70
C ASN A 57 -30.92 27.20 24.64
N LEU A 58 -30.43 26.09 25.18
CA LEU A 58 -31.19 25.30 26.15
C LEU A 58 -31.33 26.05 27.48
N MET A 59 -30.25 26.68 27.97
CA MET A 59 -30.28 27.47 29.21
C MET A 59 -31.24 28.68 29.13
N GLN A 60 -31.45 29.24 27.93
CA GLN A 60 -32.43 30.31 27.73
C GLN A 60 -33.89 29.83 27.84
N THR A 61 -34.15 28.54 27.56
CA THR A 61 -35.51 27.99 27.49
C THR A 61 -35.88 27.12 28.68
N GLN A 62 -34.90 26.59 29.41
CA GLN A 62 -35.08 25.70 30.56
C GLN A 62 -34.00 25.95 31.62
N ASN A 63 -34.34 25.75 32.89
CA ASN A 63 -33.34 25.78 33.97
C ASN A 63 -32.50 24.50 33.93
N PHE A 64 -31.30 24.59 33.36
CA PHE A 64 -30.42 23.46 33.08
C PHE A 64 -29.01 23.70 33.63
N SER A 65 -28.48 22.75 34.39
CA SER A 65 -27.09 22.76 34.88
C SER A 65 -26.34 21.52 34.40
N ALA A 66 -25.16 21.69 33.81
CA ALA A 66 -24.33 20.58 33.35
C ALA A 66 -22.84 20.83 33.61
N TYR A 67 -22.07 19.74 33.56
CA TYR A 67 -20.61 19.79 33.59
C TYR A 67 -20.07 19.49 32.20
N THR A 68 -19.14 20.32 31.75
CA THR A 68 -18.30 20.04 30.57
C THR A 68 -16.99 19.40 31.03
N ILE A 69 -16.54 18.37 30.31
CA ILE A 69 -15.25 17.71 30.57
C ILE A 69 -14.18 18.47 29.79
N CYS A 70 -13.02 18.71 30.38
CA CYS A 70 -11.91 19.44 29.76
C CYS A 70 -10.80 18.47 29.30
N ARG A 71 -9.99 18.87 28.31
CA ARG A 71 -8.90 18.02 27.76
C ARG A 71 -7.81 17.67 28.78
N ASN A 72 -7.60 18.53 29.77
CA ASN A 72 -6.72 18.32 30.92
C ASN A 72 -7.36 17.42 32.01
N ARG A 73 -8.51 16.79 31.72
CA ARG A 73 -9.26 15.89 32.62
C ARG A 73 -9.93 16.58 33.80
N THR A 74 -10.10 17.90 33.77
CA THR A 74 -10.93 18.63 34.75
C THR A 74 -12.37 18.76 34.27
N THR A 75 -13.27 19.30 35.11
CA THR A 75 -14.65 19.65 34.73
C THR A 75 -14.91 21.13 34.94
N SER A 76 -15.78 21.71 34.13
CA SER A 76 -16.25 23.09 34.26
C SER A 76 -17.79 23.13 34.25
N ASN A 77 -18.40 23.89 35.15
CA ASN A 77 -19.85 24.02 35.26
C ASN A 77 -20.42 25.02 34.23
N THR A 78 -21.71 24.94 33.92
CA THR A 78 -22.41 25.88 33.02
C THR A 78 -22.43 27.34 33.48
N ASN A 79 -22.09 27.61 34.74
CA ASN A 79 -21.92 28.97 35.27
C ASN A 79 -20.48 29.50 35.14
N GLU A 80 -19.56 28.67 34.64
CA GLU A 80 -18.15 28.98 34.43
C GLU A 80 -17.83 28.94 32.92
N ILE A 81 -16.60 29.28 32.53
CA ILE A 81 -16.16 29.19 31.13
C ILE A 81 -16.21 27.72 30.71
N LEU A 82 -17.06 27.40 29.74
CA LEU A 82 -17.24 26.05 29.23
C LEU A 82 -15.96 25.52 28.58
N CYS A 83 -15.65 24.24 28.83
CA CYS A 83 -14.48 23.61 28.24
C CYS A 83 -14.73 23.16 26.80
N GLU A 84 -13.89 23.62 25.88
CA GLU A 84 -13.97 23.28 24.46
C GLU A 84 -13.05 22.09 24.11
N TRP A 85 -13.61 21.08 23.45
CA TRP A 85 -12.82 19.97 22.90
C TRP A 85 -12.27 20.27 21.52
N SER A 86 -12.94 21.11 20.74
CA SER A 86 -12.51 21.51 19.40
C SER A 86 -13.30 22.71 18.93
N THR A 87 -12.64 23.61 18.23
CA THR A 87 -13.29 24.63 17.42
C THR A 87 -13.45 24.09 16.00
N VAL A 88 -14.60 24.33 15.38
CA VAL A 88 -14.84 24.00 13.98
C VAL A 88 -15.19 25.28 13.23
N PRO A 89 -14.74 25.44 11.97
CA PRO A 89 -15.13 26.62 11.21
C PRO A 89 -16.63 26.60 10.98
N ASN A 90 -17.21 27.80 10.87
CA ASN A 90 -18.56 27.95 10.33
C ASN A 90 -18.64 27.34 8.92
N LYS A 91 -19.87 27.10 8.43
CA LYS A 91 -20.06 26.59 7.07
C LYS A 91 -19.36 27.50 6.06
N ILE A 92 -18.51 26.91 5.22
CA ILE A 92 -17.75 27.62 4.19
C ILE A 92 -18.30 27.28 2.81
N VAL A 93 -18.37 28.30 1.95
CA VAL A 93 -18.64 28.12 0.51
C VAL A 93 -17.30 27.89 -0.18
N ILE A 94 -17.16 26.76 -0.86
CA ILE A 94 -15.95 26.42 -1.62
C ILE A 94 -16.22 26.60 -3.12
N ALA A 95 -15.24 27.14 -3.82
CA ALA A 95 -15.26 27.28 -5.28
C ALA A 95 -13.98 26.73 -5.88
N ASN A 96 -14.03 26.33 -7.16
CA ASN A 96 -12.82 25.95 -7.88
C ASN A 96 -11.90 27.16 -8.01
N ARG A 97 -10.59 26.96 -7.81
CA ARG A 97 -9.58 28.02 -7.89
C ARG A 97 -9.64 28.80 -9.21
N ASN A 98 -9.93 28.12 -10.31
CA ASN A 98 -9.95 28.70 -11.65
C ASN A 98 -11.23 29.52 -11.91
N THR A 99 -12.32 29.23 -11.19
CA THR A 99 -13.59 29.96 -11.35
C THR A 99 -13.83 30.97 -10.23
N TYR A 100 -13.06 30.91 -9.14
CA TYR A 100 -13.25 31.74 -7.96
C TYR A 100 -13.23 33.23 -8.26
N ALA A 101 -12.30 33.71 -9.11
CA ALA A 101 -12.18 35.15 -9.38
C ALA A 101 -13.46 35.75 -9.97
N ASN A 102 -14.07 35.04 -10.93
CA ASN A 102 -15.31 35.45 -11.58
C ASN A 102 -16.51 35.27 -10.63
N LEU A 103 -16.60 34.11 -9.97
CA LEU A 103 -17.64 33.81 -9.00
C LEU A 103 -17.64 34.79 -7.82
N ARG A 104 -16.47 35.26 -7.38
CA ARG A 104 -16.36 36.19 -6.26
C ARG A 104 -17.07 37.50 -6.54
N ALA A 105 -16.84 38.11 -7.70
CA ALA A 105 -17.45 39.38 -8.05
C ALA A 105 -18.98 39.23 -8.17
N GLU A 106 -19.43 38.16 -8.83
CA GLU A 106 -20.86 37.85 -8.97
C GLU A 106 -21.52 37.53 -7.62
N PHE A 107 -20.89 36.73 -6.76
CA PHE A 107 -21.43 36.36 -5.44
C PHE A 107 -21.42 37.54 -4.47
N GLN A 108 -20.40 38.42 -4.52
CA GLN A 108 -20.39 39.64 -3.73
C GLN A 108 -21.55 40.56 -4.12
N GLY A 109 -21.77 40.74 -5.43
CA GLY A 109 -22.92 41.48 -5.96
C GLY A 109 -24.24 40.84 -5.57
N TRP A 110 -24.39 39.53 -5.80
CA TRP A 110 -25.61 38.79 -5.54
C TRP A 110 -25.97 38.74 -4.06
N PHE A 111 -25.02 38.52 -3.13
CA PHE A 111 -25.35 38.53 -1.71
C PHE A 111 -25.62 39.93 -1.17
N ALA A 112 -24.83 40.94 -1.58
CA ALA A 112 -25.09 42.33 -1.24
C ALA A 112 -26.43 42.81 -1.80
N GLU A 113 -26.82 42.29 -2.96
CA GLU A 113 -28.17 42.43 -3.43
C GLU A 113 -29.14 41.66 -2.51
N TYR A 114 -29.26 40.36 -2.70
CA TYR A 114 -30.43 39.58 -2.32
C TYR A 114 -30.53 39.28 -0.81
N LEU A 115 -29.47 39.47 -0.02
CA LEU A 115 -29.45 39.20 1.42
C LEU A 115 -29.20 40.43 2.30
N ALA A 116 -29.01 41.62 1.74
CA ALA A 116 -28.94 42.85 2.53
C ALA A 116 -30.34 43.24 3.05
N PRO A 117 -30.46 43.73 4.30
CA PRO A 117 -31.76 44.05 4.92
C PRO A 117 -32.48 45.27 4.31
N THR A 118 -31.95 45.90 3.26
CA THR A 118 -32.57 47.07 2.62
C THR A 118 -32.58 46.97 1.09
N PRO A 119 -33.65 47.42 0.41
CA PRO A 119 -33.86 47.18 -1.01
C PRO A 119 -33.19 48.27 -1.87
N LEU A 120 -32.46 47.84 -2.90
CA LEU A 120 -32.09 48.68 -4.05
C LEU A 120 -32.76 48.10 -5.30
N ALA A 121 -33.32 48.99 -6.12
CA ALA A 121 -34.24 48.67 -7.21
C ALA A 121 -33.53 47.98 -8.39
N GLY A 122 -34.10 46.87 -8.87
CA GLY A 122 -33.69 46.20 -10.10
C GLY A 122 -33.60 44.67 -10.07
N ARG A 123 -34.48 43.96 -9.34
CA ARG A 123 -34.34 42.51 -9.12
C ARG A 123 -35.44 41.64 -9.69
N ILE A 124 -35.05 40.40 -9.98
CA ILE A 124 -35.92 39.21 -9.93
C ILE A 124 -36.56 39.14 -8.54
N GLU A 125 -37.87 39.39 -8.45
CA GLU A 125 -38.63 39.29 -7.21
C GLU A 125 -38.75 37.82 -6.78
N LEU A 126 -37.96 37.43 -5.78
CA LEU A 126 -38.24 36.22 -5.01
C LEU A 126 -39.28 36.57 -3.96
N THR A 127 -40.42 35.86 -3.98
CA THR A 127 -41.45 36.00 -2.96
C THR A 127 -40.86 35.73 -1.55
N PRO A 128 -41.43 36.30 -0.47
CA PRO A 128 -41.01 36.00 0.89
C PRO A 128 -40.96 34.49 1.20
N SER A 129 -41.83 33.71 0.55
CA SER A 129 -41.84 32.23 0.60
C SER A 129 -40.61 31.61 -0.08
N GLN A 130 -40.19 32.11 -1.24
CA GLN A 130 -38.98 31.62 -1.94
C GLN A 130 -37.70 31.98 -1.17
N ILE A 131 -37.64 33.16 -0.56
CA ILE A 131 -36.53 33.55 0.32
C ILE A 131 -36.49 32.63 1.53
N GLU A 132 -37.65 32.32 2.14
CA GLU A 132 -37.73 31.38 3.26
C GLU A 132 -37.38 29.94 2.85
N GLN A 133 -37.76 29.50 1.65
CA GLN A 133 -37.38 28.20 1.10
C GLN A 133 -35.87 28.13 0.81
N MET A 134 -35.28 29.16 0.21
CA MET A 134 -33.82 29.21 0.01
C MET A 134 -33.07 29.31 1.33
N ARG A 135 -33.60 30.06 2.31
CA ARG A 135 -33.07 30.14 3.67
C ARG A 135 -33.11 28.76 4.32
N THR A 136 -34.21 28.02 4.24
CA THR A 136 -34.29 26.66 4.81
C THR A 136 -33.38 25.63 4.13
N VAL A 137 -33.04 25.82 2.85
CA VAL A 137 -32.15 24.91 2.09
C VAL A 137 -30.67 25.23 2.29
N LEU A 138 -30.28 26.51 2.22
CA LEU A 138 -28.89 26.95 2.34
C LEU A 138 -28.47 27.19 3.81
N PHE A 139 -29.43 27.60 4.65
CA PHE A 139 -29.23 28.10 6.02
C PHE A 139 -30.30 27.54 6.99
N PRO A 140 -30.34 26.22 7.21
CA PRO A 140 -31.47 25.49 7.82
C PRO A 140 -31.82 25.82 9.29
N GLN A 141 -31.18 26.81 9.93
CA GLN A 141 -31.52 27.22 11.31
C GLN A 141 -32.17 28.61 11.35
N PRO A 142 -33.38 28.75 11.89
CA PRO A 142 -34.10 30.03 11.94
C PRO A 142 -33.52 31.05 12.94
N TYR A 143 -32.55 30.68 13.78
CA TYR A 143 -32.02 31.52 14.86
C TYR A 143 -30.54 31.91 14.71
N GLU A 144 -29.87 31.50 13.63
CA GLU A 144 -28.48 31.92 13.37
C GLU A 144 -28.49 33.14 12.44
N ASN A 145 -27.92 34.26 12.89
CA ASN A 145 -27.65 35.40 12.02
C ASN A 145 -26.52 35.05 11.06
N TYR A 146 -26.85 34.51 9.88
CA TYR A 146 -25.85 34.15 8.88
C TYR A 146 -25.30 35.41 8.21
N LYS A 147 -24.08 35.79 8.59
CA LYS A 147 -23.29 36.77 7.84
C LYS A 147 -22.38 36.02 6.88
N ILE A 148 -22.65 36.14 5.58
CA ILE A 148 -21.74 35.61 4.56
C ILE A 148 -20.59 36.59 4.42
N VAL A 149 -19.42 36.18 4.88
CA VAL A 149 -18.19 36.96 4.75
C VAL A 149 -17.43 36.44 3.55
N VAL A 150 -17.37 37.26 2.49
CA VAL A 150 -16.50 36.96 1.35
C VAL A 150 -15.09 37.43 1.68
N SER A 151 -14.17 36.49 1.88
CA SER A 151 -12.75 36.80 2.14
C SER A 151 -12.18 37.67 1.02
N SER A 152 -11.44 38.70 1.40
CA SER A 152 -10.68 39.53 0.46
C SER A 152 -9.49 38.79 -0.16
N GLU A 153 -8.97 37.79 0.57
CA GLU A 153 -7.81 37.00 0.21
C GLU A 153 -8.21 35.59 -0.25
N LEU A 154 -7.55 35.12 -1.30
CA LEU A 154 -7.60 33.72 -1.74
C LEU A 154 -6.87 32.87 -0.71
N ARG A 155 -7.62 32.13 0.10
CA ARG A 155 -7.08 31.12 1.01
C ARG A 155 -7.41 29.73 0.50
N SER A 156 -6.47 28.81 0.61
CA SER A 156 -6.76 27.39 0.36
C SER A 156 -7.72 26.86 1.43
N LEU A 157 -8.47 25.80 1.09
CA LEU A 157 -9.29 25.09 2.08
C LEU A 157 -8.43 24.59 3.25
N TYR A 158 -7.19 24.22 2.97
CA TYR A 158 -6.22 23.81 3.97
C TYR A 158 -5.90 24.97 4.93
N GLU A 159 -5.46 26.12 4.43
CA GLU A 159 -5.17 27.32 5.25
C GLU A 159 -6.38 27.70 6.11
N THR A 160 -7.57 27.76 5.49
CA THR A 160 -8.81 28.16 6.18
C THR A 160 -9.20 27.19 7.30
N THR A 161 -8.95 25.89 7.12
CA THR A 161 -9.32 24.88 8.12
C THR A 161 -8.21 24.59 9.12
N SER A 162 -6.96 24.95 8.81
CA SER A 162 -5.80 24.74 9.68
C SER A 162 -5.85 25.55 10.98
N GLU A 163 -6.52 26.71 10.97
CA GLU A 163 -6.73 27.52 12.17
C GLU A 163 -7.65 26.83 13.19
N PHE A 164 -8.54 25.94 12.74
CA PHE A 164 -9.55 25.26 13.56
C PHE A 164 -9.20 23.80 13.83
N ARG A 165 -8.46 23.16 12.91
CA ARG A 165 -7.98 21.80 13.08
C ARG A 165 -6.64 21.84 13.76
N GLN A 166 -6.55 21.27 14.97
CA GLN A 166 -5.25 20.85 15.45
C GLN A 166 -4.68 19.84 14.46
N ASN A 167 -3.57 20.22 13.83
CA ASN A 167 -2.80 19.30 13.00
C ASN A 167 -2.36 18.15 13.90
N LEU A 168 -3.02 17.00 13.74
CA LEU A 168 -2.65 15.78 14.43
C LEU A 168 -1.24 15.40 13.97
N THR A 169 -0.27 15.59 14.85
CA THR A 169 1.09 15.11 14.59
C THR A 169 1.13 13.59 14.72
N ILE A 170 2.08 12.97 14.04
CA ILE A 170 2.39 11.54 14.23
C ILE A 170 2.58 11.25 15.72
N GLN A 171 3.34 12.09 16.44
CA GLN A 171 3.62 11.91 17.86
C GLN A 171 2.36 11.89 18.73
N GLN A 172 1.42 12.79 18.48
CA GLN A 172 0.15 12.85 19.22
C GLN A 172 -0.80 11.71 18.84
N SER A 173 -0.67 11.17 17.63
CA SER A 173 -1.57 10.14 17.09
C SER A 173 -1.08 8.71 17.32
N ARG A 174 0.15 8.53 17.82
CA ARG A 174 0.73 7.24 18.20
C ARG A 174 -0.09 6.65 19.36
N GLN A 175 -0.99 5.73 19.05
CA GLN A 175 -1.69 4.91 20.04
C GLN A 175 -0.96 3.56 20.19
N CYS A 176 -0.89 3.04 21.41
CA CYS A 176 -0.31 1.72 21.70
C CYS A 176 1.16 1.51 21.26
N ARG A 177 1.92 2.59 20.97
CA ARG A 177 3.32 2.56 20.50
C ARG A 177 3.53 1.87 19.13
N THR A 178 2.50 1.74 18.30
CA THR A 178 2.66 1.10 16.97
C THR A 178 2.78 2.15 15.88
N GLU A 179 3.87 2.04 15.12
CA GLU A 179 4.11 2.83 13.90
C GLU A 179 4.61 1.91 12.79
N MET A 180 4.28 2.30 11.57
CA MET A 180 4.72 1.64 10.35
C MET A 180 5.64 2.59 9.57
N ARG A 181 6.92 2.26 9.48
CA ARG A 181 7.90 2.99 8.65
C ARG A 181 7.94 2.40 7.25
N TRP A 182 7.39 3.10 6.28
CA TRP A 182 7.38 2.73 4.87
C TRP A 182 8.61 3.25 4.15
N CYS A 183 9.36 2.37 3.49
CA CYS A 183 10.52 2.74 2.71
C CYS A 183 10.14 3.20 1.30
N THR A 184 10.66 4.34 0.88
CA THR A 184 10.50 4.91 -0.47
C THR A 184 11.84 4.93 -1.20
N SER A 185 11.80 4.96 -2.53
CA SER A 185 12.98 4.82 -3.39
C SER A 185 13.24 6.01 -4.31
N SER A 186 12.47 7.09 -4.17
CA SER A 186 12.65 8.35 -4.88
C SER A 186 11.96 9.50 -4.13
N ASP A 187 12.35 10.73 -4.44
CA ASP A 187 11.71 11.94 -3.89
C ASP A 187 10.20 11.97 -4.19
N ASN A 188 9.79 11.48 -5.36
CA ASN A 188 8.38 11.45 -5.77
C ASN A 188 7.59 10.41 -4.96
N GLU A 189 8.17 9.23 -4.73
CA GLU A 189 7.56 8.24 -3.83
C GLU A 189 7.49 8.76 -2.39
N GLN A 190 8.53 9.45 -1.91
CA GLN A 190 8.56 10.06 -0.59
C GLN A 190 7.42 11.07 -0.40
N ARG A 191 7.25 12.00 -1.35
CA ARG A 191 6.16 12.99 -1.31
C ARG A 191 4.77 12.33 -1.32
N LYS A 192 4.57 11.29 -2.14
CA LYS A 192 3.30 10.53 -2.14
C LYS A 192 3.08 9.78 -0.83
N CYS A 193 4.14 9.23 -0.23
CA CYS A 193 4.06 8.56 1.06
C CYS A 193 3.69 9.55 2.18
N GLU A 194 4.25 10.76 2.18
CA GLU A 194 3.92 11.80 3.17
C GLU A 194 2.47 12.27 3.02
N ALA A 195 1.98 12.39 1.79
CA ALA A 195 0.57 12.64 1.51
C ALA A 195 -0.32 11.48 2.01
N TRP A 196 0.09 10.23 1.81
CA TRP A 196 -0.60 9.05 2.34
C TRP A 196 -0.61 9.03 3.87
N SER A 197 0.51 9.39 4.51
CA SER A 197 0.62 9.49 5.97
C SER A 197 -0.38 10.51 6.51
N THR A 198 -0.40 11.71 5.92
CA THR A 198 -1.33 12.77 6.28
C THR A 198 -2.79 12.35 6.08
N ALA A 199 -3.10 11.76 4.93
CA ALA A 199 -4.44 11.26 4.64
C ALA A 199 -4.87 10.18 5.65
N SER A 200 -3.96 9.27 6.02
CA SER A 200 -4.21 8.19 6.98
C SER A 200 -4.50 8.73 8.38
N LEU A 201 -3.71 9.70 8.85
CA LEU A 201 -3.90 10.39 10.13
C LEU A 201 -5.28 11.06 10.21
N HIS A 202 -5.68 11.78 9.15
CA HIS A 202 -7.00 12.43 9.10
C HIS A 202 -8.18 11.45 9.06
N ASN A 203 -7.93 10.18 8.72
CA ASN A 203 -8.95 9.13 8.72
C ASN A 203 -8.81 8.18 9.92
N ALA A 204 -7.98 8.53 10.92
CA ALA A 204 -7.71 7.74 12.12
C ALA A 204 -7.28 6.29 11.80
N ILE A 205 -6.58 6.09 10.69
CA ILE A 205 -6.00 4.81 10.32
C ILE A 205 -4.75 4.57 11.18
N GLN A 206 -4.63 3.39 11.77
CA GLN A 206 -3.55 2.96 12.66
C GLN A 206 -2.92 1.65 12.16
N PRO A 207 -1.64 1.37 12.48
CA PRO A 207 -0.65 2.27 13.06
C PRO A 207 -0.36 3.50 12.21
N VAL A 208 0.22 4.52 12.84
CA VAL A 208 0.63 5.73 12.13
C VAL A 208 1.71 5.42 11.09
N LEU A 209 1.56 5.97 9.89
CA LEU A 209 2.49 5.81 8.78
C LEU A 209 3.62 6.84 8.85
N GLN A 210 4.86 6.40 8.74
CA GLN A 210 6.04 7.24 8.54
C GLN A 210 6.75 6.85 7.25
N CYS A 211 7.45 7.79 6.63
CA CYS A 211 8.13 7.59 5.36
C CYS A 211 9.63 7.72 5.55
N VAL A 212 10.38 6.71 5.13
CA VAL A 212 11.84 6.66 5.20
C VAL A 212 12.36 6.51 3.77
N GLN A 213 13.18 7.45 3.31
CA GLN A 213 13.69 7.41 1.95
C GLN A 213 15.03 6.67 1.89
N ALA A 214 15.16 5.80 0.89
CA ALA A 214 16.41 5.18 0.45
C ALA A 214 16.69 5.57 -1.02
N ALA A 215 17.89 5.32 -1.53
CA ALA A 215 18.27 5.67 -2.90
C ALA A 215 17.59 4.78 -3.95
N ASN A 216 17.21 3.54 -3.60
CA ASN A 216 16.53 2.61 -4.51
C ASN A 216 15.86 1.44 -3.75
N LYS A 217 15.09 0.61 -4.47
CA LYS A 217 14.40 -0.57 -3.88
C LYS A 217 15.36 -1.62 -3.29
N ARG A 218 16.59 -1.75 -3.81
CA ARG A 218 17.60 -2.66 -3.25
C ARG A 218 18.00 -2.18 -1.86
N GLU A 219 18.31 -0.90 -1.72
CA GLU A 219 18.66 -0.31 -0.43
C GLU A 219 17.50 -0.39 0.56
N CYS A 220 16.24 -0.23 0.12
CA CYS A 220 15.10 -0.46 1.01
C CYS A 220 15.11 -1.86 1.65
N ILE A 221 15.49 -2.90 0.90
CA ILE A 221 15.60 -4.27 1.45
C ILE A 221 16.66 -4.31 2.57
N ASP A 222 17.78 -3.63 2.39
CA ASP A 222 18.86 -3.56 3.38
C ASP A 222 18.44 -2.74 4.62
N VAL A 223 17.77 -1.61 4.42
CA VAL A 223 17.21 -0.76 5.49
C VAL A 223 16.17 -1.51 6.33
N LEU A 224 15.31 -2.34 5.70
CA LEU A 224 14.38 -3.22 6.41
C LEU A 224 15.11 -4.28 7.22
N LYS A 225 16.14 -4.90 6.65
CA LYS A 225 16.99 -5.89 7.32
C LYS A 225 17.71 -5.29 8.54
N MET A 226 18.15 -4.04 8.46
CA MET A 226 18.77 -3.29 9.55
C MET A 226 17.78 -2.73 10.58
N ASN A 227 16.47 -2.99 10.41
CA ASN A 227 15.40 -2.46 11.27
C ASN A 227 15.27 -0.92 11.27
N ASN A 228 15.70 -0.27 10.19
CA ASN A 228 15.58 1.19 10.01
C ASN A 228 14.28 1.60 9.29
N ALA A 229 13.65 0.67 8.59
CA ALA A 229 12.26 0.78 8.09
C ALA A 229 11.54 -0.55 8.32
N ASP A 230 10.22 -0.58 8.17
CA ASP A 230 9.39 -1.76 8.46
C ASP A 230 8.87 -2.42 7.18
N VAL A 231 8.49 -1.63 6.17
CA VAL A 231 7.75 -2.12 5.00
C VAL A 231 8.22 -1.47 3.72
N VAL A 232 8.19 -2.19 2.60
CA VAL A 232 8.39 -1.64 1.25
C VAL A 232 7.62 -2.45 0.20
N THR A 233 7.13 -1.78 -0.85
CA THR A 233 6.68 -2.45 -2.08
C THR A 233 7.87 -2.71 -2.99
N ILE A 234 8.05 -3.95 -3.42
CA ILE A 234 9.08 -4.38 -4.38
C ILE A 234 8.44 -5.14 -5.54
N GLY A 235 9.08 -5.07 -6.71
CA GLY A 235 8.72 -5.96 -7.82
C GLY A 235 9.11 -7.41 -7.55
N ALA A 236 8.43 -8.34 -8.21
CA ALA A 236 8.69 -9.79 -8.18
C ALA A 236 10.17 -10.13 -8.48
N ASP A 237 10.80 -9.24 -9.25
CA ASP A 237 12.20 -9.23 -9.61
C ASP A 237 13.17 -9.11 -8.42
N PHE A 238 12.75 -8.55 -7.29
CA PHE A 238 13.53 -8.45 -6.07
C PHE A 238 13.17 -9.52 -5.03
N GLY A 239 12.12 -10.31 -5.27
CA GLY A 239 11.59 -11.27 -4.31
C GLY A 239 12.62 -12.27 -3.80
N TYR A 240 13.47 -12.80 -4.68
CA TYR A 240 14.56 -13.71 -4.30
C TYR A 240 15.49 -13.07 -3.24
N PHE A 241 15.96 -11.86 -3.51
CA PHE A 241 16.86 -11.15 -2.60
C PHE A 241 16.16 -10.71 -1.31
N ALA A 242 14.88 -10.35 -1.37
CA ALA A 242 14.08 -10.03 -0.18
C ALA A 242 13.93 -11.27 0.72
N LYS A 243 13.63 -12.44 0.14
CA LYS A 243 13.60 -13.69 0.91
C LYS A 243 14.96 -13.98 1.52
N LEU A 244 16.06 -13.88 0.78
CA LEU A 244 17.42 -14.09 1.33
C LEU A 244 17.72 -13.13 2.50
N ALA A 245 17.29 -11.87 2.40
CA ALA A 245 17.44 -10.87 3.46
C ALA A 245 16.59 -11.13 4.72
N GLY A 246 15.79 -12.19 4.76
CA GLY A 246 14.95 -12.53 5.91
C GLY A 246 13.61 -11.79 5.92
N LEU A 247 13.19 -11.29 4.76
CA LEU A 247 11.89 -10.65 4.59
C LEU A 247 10.83 -11.67 4.13
N GLU A 248 9.57 -11.34 4.37
CA GLU A 248 8.40 -12.10 3.93
C GLU A 248 7.35 -11.18 3.30
N ALA A 249 6.51 -11.77 2.46
CA ALA A 249 5.41 -11.03 1.83
C ALA A 249 4.28 -10.90 2.85
N ILE A 250 3.81 -9.68 3.07
CA ILE A 250 2.70 -9.41 3.99
C ILE A 250 1.44 -8.93 3.27
N ALA A 251 1.54 -8.56 2.00
CA ALA A 251 0.42 -8.25 1.11
C ALA A 251 0.91 -8.19 -0.35
N PHE A 252 -0.02 -8.18 -1.29
CA PHE A 252 0.25 -8.17 -2.72
C PHE A 252 -0.65 -7.14 -3.41
N PRO A 253 -0.08 -6.18 -4.15
CA PRO A 253 -0.86 -5.39 -5.10
C PRO A 253 -1.48 -6.32 -6.15
N GLU A 254 -2.80 -6.26 -6.30
CA GLU A 254 -3.47 -6.98 -7.38
C GLU A 254 -2.96 -6.49 -8.74
N THR A 255 -2.78 -7.41 -9.67
CA THR A 255 -2.23 -7.14 -11.01
C THR A 255 -3.26 -7.53 -12.07
N GLU A 256 -3.61 -6.60 -12.96
CA GLU A 256 -4.47 -6.88 -14.11
C GLU A 256 -3.78 -7.82 -15.11
N ARG A 257 -4.57 -8.53 -15.92
CA ARG A 257 -4.08 -9.65 -16.74
C ARG A 257 -3.03 -9.24 -17.78
N GLU A 258 -3.15 -8.04 -18.35
CA GLU A 258 -2.14 -7.51 -19.29
C GLU A 258 -0.77 -7.29 -18.64
N PHE A 259 -0.72 -6.95 -17.35
CA PHE A 259 0.52 -6.62 -16.64
C PHE A 259 1.19 -7.82 -15.97
N LEU A 260 0.55 -9.00 -15.94
CA LEU A 260 1.14 -10.21 -15.38
C LEU A 260 2.49 -10.54 -16.01
N ILE A 261 3.46 -10.90 -15.17
CA ILE A 261 4.77 -11.32 -15.63
C ILE A 261 4.68 -12.76 -16.14
N ARG A 262 5.09 -12.96 -17.39
CA ARG A 262 5.15 -14.27 -18.04
C ARG A 262 6.61 -14.60 -18.34
N THR A 263 7.13 -15.67 -17.75
CA THR A 263 8.55 -16.04 -17.91
C THR A 263 8.71 -17.12 -18.98
N VAL A 264 9.69 -16.99 -19.85
CA VAL A 264 9.88 -17.83 -21.05
C VAL A 264 11.29 -18.43 -21.06
N LEU A 265 11.38 -19.71 -21.47
CA LEU A 265 12.63 -20.36 -21.86
C LEU A 265 12.66 -20.51 -23.38
N VAL A 266 13.59 -19.81 -24.03
CA VAL A 266 13.83 -19.86 -25.48
C VAL A 266 15.03 -20.74 -25.72
N VAL A 267 14.95 -21.70 -26.64
CA VAL A 267 16.01 -22.68 -26.90
C VAL A 267 16.33 -22.81 -28.39
N GLN A 268 17.57 -23.15 -28.69
CA GLN A 268 17.99 -23.54 -30.04
C GLN A 268 17.32 -24.86 -30.49
N PRO A 269 17.16 -25.14 -31.81
CA PRO A 269 16.47 -26.33 -32.31
C PRO A 269 17.11 -27.68 -31.96
N ASN A 270 18.38 -27.69 -31.57
CA ASN A 270 19.07 -28.88 -31.09
C ASN A 270 18.69 -29.26 -29.65
N ILE A 271 18.07 -28.35 -28.89
CA ILE A 271 17.57 -28.61 -27.53
C ILE A 271 16.10 -29.00 -27.64
N THR A 272 15.80 -30.26 -27.35
CA THR A 272 14.44 -30.82 -27.48
C THR A 272 13.83 -31.20 -26.15
N ARG A 273 14.65 -31.42 -25.12
CA ARG A 273 14.22 -31.82 -23.78
C ARG A 273 14.97 -31.04 -22.71
N PRO A 274 14.39 -30.83 -21.50
CA PRO A 274 15.05 -30.05 -20.47
C PRO A 274 16.40 -30.64 -20.01
N GLU A 275 16.60 -31.95 -20.08
CA GLU A 275 17.87 -32.60 -19.73
C GLU A 275 19.02 -32.16 -20.64
N ASN A 276 18.70 -31.75 -21.89
CA ASN A 276 19.70 -31.26 -22.84
C ASN A 276 20.32 -29.93 -22.43
N LEU A 277 19.78 -29.23 -21.42
CA LEU A 277 20.31 -27.97 -20.90
C LEU A 277 21.61 -28.14 -20.11
N ARG A 278 21.95 -29.37 -19.68
CA ARG A 278 23.20 -29.63 -18.94
C ARG A 278 24.42 -29.30 -19.80
N GLY A 279 25.34 -28.52 -19.22
CA GLY A 279 26.55 -28.06 -19.91
C GLY A 279 26.30 -27.09 -21.07
N LYS A 280 25.06 -26.64 -21.30
CA LYS A 280 24.73 -25.68 -22.37
C LYS A 280 24.95 -24.24 -21.93
N LYS A 281 25.17 -23.38 -22.92
CA LYS A 281 25.41 -21.96 -22.72
C LYS A 281 24.12 -21.20 -22.44
N GLY A 282 24.03 -20.57 -21.27
CA GLY A 282 22.80 -19.93 -20.80
C GLY A 282 22.84 -18.40 -20.84
N CYS A 283 21.80 -17.78 -21.38
CA CYS A 283 21.62 -16.33 -21.42
C CYS A 283 20.45 -15.90 -20.54
N PHE A 284 20.71 -15.15 -19.47
CA PHE A 284 19.68 -14.74 -18.51
C PHE A 284 19.53 -13.24 -18.51
N SER A 285 18.28 -12.75 -18.46
CA SER A 285 18.05 -11.30 -18.41
C SER A 285 18.63 -10.64 -17.16
N ARG A 286 18.60 -11.33 -16.01
CA ARG A 286 19.24 -10.91 -14.75
C ARG A 286 19.31 -12.05 -13.74
N TYR A 287 20.37 -12.11 -12.95
CA TYR A 287 20.47 -13.00 -11.80
C TYR A 287 19.44 -12.64 -10.71
N GLY A 288 18.72 -13.64 -10.18
CA GLY A 288 17.78 -13.47 -9.08
C GLY A 288 16.43 -12.85 -9.44
N ASN A 289 16.16 -12.57 -10.73
CA ASN A 289 14.87 -12.06 -11.16
C ASN A 289 13.80 -13.15 -11.29
N ALA A 290 12.57 -12.76 -11.65
CA ALA A 290 11.46 -13.71 -11.78
C ALA A 290 11.76 -14.82 -12.82
N ALA A 291 12.30 -14.47 -13.99
CA ALA A 291 12.57 -15.44 -15.05
C ALA A 291 13.64 -16.46 -14.63
N TRP A 292 14.73 -16.00 -14.01
CA TRP A 292 15.77 -16.83 -13.44
C TRP A 292 15.21 -17.77 -12.36
N LEU A 293 14.38 -17.26 -11.46
CA LEU A 293 13.79 -18.07 -10.38
C LEU A 293 12.83 -19.13 -10.93
N SER A 294 12.05 -18.79 -11.96
CA SER A 294 11.16 -19.74 -12.63
C SER A 294 11.94 -20.83 -13.36
N PHE A 295 13.07 -20.49 -14.00
CA PHE A 295 13.97 -21.49 -14.56
C PHE A 295 14.52 -22.44 -13.49
N VAL A 296 15.00 -21.91 -12.37
CA VAL A 296 15.48 -22.75 -11.24
C VAL A 296 14.38 -23.68 -10.74
N ASN A 297 13.12 -23.22 -10.66
CA ASN A 297 12.00 -24.04 -10.21
C ASN A 297 11.65 -25.15 -11.21
N VAL A 298 11.57 -24.85 -12.51
CA VAL A 298 11.20 -25.84 -13.55
C VAL A 298 12.30 -26.87 -13.78
N THR A 299 13.56 -26.46 -13.67
CA THR A 299 14.71 -27.34 -13.94
C THR A 299 15.21 -28.10 -12.70
N ARG A 300 14.61 -27.81 -11.53
CA ARG A 300 14.82 -28.55 -10.30
C ARG A 300 14.47 -30.02 -10.49
N SER A 301 15.32 -30.91 -10.00
CA SER A 301 15.16 -32.36 -10.15
C SER A 301 15.25 -32.88 -11.59
N VAL A 302 15.55 -32.02 -12.57
CA VAL A 302 15.83 -32.44 -13.96
C VAL A 302 17.32 -32.27 -14.26
N ILE A 303 17.85 -31.06 -14.06
CA ILE A 303 19.27 -30.76 -14.28
C ILE A 303 20.01 -30.31 -13.03
N LEU A 304 19.29 -30.02 -11.93
CA LEU A 304 19.88 -29.55 -10.68
C LEU A 304 19.94 -30.71 -9.67
N ASP A 305 21.14 -31.23 -9.43
CA ASP A 305 21.38 -32.50 -8.72
C ASP A 305 21.38 -32.41 -7.19
N LYS A 306 21.41 -31.20 -6.63
CA LYS A 306 21.53 -31.00 -5.16
C LYS A 306 20.31 -30.27 -4.63
N ASN A 307 19.79 -30.75 -3.49
CA ASN A 307 18.73 -30.09 -2.76
C ASN A 307 19.31 -29.01 -1.83
N THR A 308 19.85 -27.94 -2.42
CA THR A 308 20.45 -26.80 -1.71
C THR A 308 19.79 -25.49 -2.12
N CYS A 309 19.84 -24.50 -1.22
CA CYS A 309 19.42 -23.13 -1.50
C CYS A 309 20.51 -22.24 -2.11
N GLU A 310 21.72 -22.78 -2.31
CA GLU A 310 22.82 -22.13 -3.04
C GLU A 310 22.60 -22.22 -4.55
N TYR A 311 21.56 -21.54 -5.03
CA TYR A 311 21.11 -21.62 -6.43
C TYR A 311 22.17 -21.13 -7.42
N GLY A 312 23.02 -20.18 -7.03
CA GLY A 312 24.16 -19.75 -7.84
C GLY A 312 25.12 -20.91 -8.12
N GLN A 313 25.53 -21.64 -7.08
CA GLN A 313 26.41 -22.80 -7.22
C GLN A 313 25.73 -23.92 -8.04
N LEU A 314 24.46 -24.20 -7.76
CA LEU A 314 23.70 -25.21 -8.52
C LEU A 314 23.70 -24.97 -10.02
N LEU A 315 23.45 -23.73 -10.43
CA LEU A 315 23.47 -23.36 -11.84
C LEU A 315 24.89 -23.38 -12.41
N SER A 316 25.88 -22.94 -11.63
CA SER A 316 27.29 -22.97 -12.04
C SER A 316 27.80 -24.40 -12.23
N ASP A 317 27.30 -25.38 -11.47
CA ASP A 317 27.65 -26.79 -11.59
C ASP A 317 26.93 -27.46 -12.78
N ALA A 318 25.66 -27.08 -13.05
CA ALA A 318 24.80 -27.76 -14.02
C ALA A 318 24.94 -27.22 -15.46
N LEU A 319 25.21 -25.94 -15.63
CA LEU A 319 25.24 -25.24 -16.93
C LEU A 319 26.67 -25.04 -17.43
N GLY A 320 26.83 -24.83 -18.74
CA GLY A 320 28.07 -24.34 -19.31
C GLY A 320 28.23 -22.83 -19.11
N SER A 321 29.16 -22.23 -19.86
CA SER A 321 29.40 -20.78 -19.86
C SER A 321 28.09 -20.00 -19.98
N SER A 322 27.83 -19.06 -19.07
CA SER A 322 26.58 -18.32 -19.02
C SER A 322 26.82 -16.82 -18.89
N CYS A 323 25.78 -16.02 -19.21
CA CYS A 323 25.70 -14.63 -18.80
C CYS A 323 24.48 -14.43 -17.91
N MET A 324 24.74 -14.12 -16.63
CA MET A 324 23.74 -13.81 -15.60
C MET A 324 24.09 -12.46 -14.96
N PRO A 325 23.67 -11.33 -15.56
CA PRO A 325 23.93 -9.99 -15.04
C PRO A 325 23.55 -9.88 -13.55
N GLY A 326 24.48 -9.43 -12.71
CA GLY A 326 24.35 -9.33 -11.26
C GLY A 326 24.92 -10.51 -10.46
N ALA A 327 25.41 -11.57 -11.11
CA ALA A 327 26.05 -12.71 -10.44
C ALA A 327 27.54 -12.48 -10.10
N GLY A 328 28.15 -11.38 -10.55
CA GLY A 328 29.60 -11.14 -10.41
C GLY A 328 30.11 -11.17 -8.96
N SER A 329 29.29 -10.72 -8.00
CA SER A 329 29.63 -10.73 -6.58
C SER A 329 29.73 -12.14 -5.97
N LEU A 330 29.19 -13.17 -6.65
CA LEU A 330 29.29 -14.57 -6.22
C LEU A 330 30.67 -15.17 -6.50
N LYS A 331 31.51 -14.52 -7.34
CA LYS A 331 32.80 -15.05 -7.79
C LYS A 331 32.72 -16.43 -8.45
N LEU A 332 31.58 -16.73 -9.08
CA LEU A 332 31.34 -17.93 -9.88
C LEU A 332 31.55 -17.58 -11.36
N GLU A 333 32.78 -17.71 -11.84
CA GLU A 333 33.20 -17.27 -13.19
C GLU A 333 32.28 -17.79 -14.30
N ASN A 334 31.82 -19.04 -14.18
CA ASN A 334 30.93 -19.68 -15.17
C ASN A 334 29.67 -18.83 -15.45
N LEU A 335 29.08 -18.21 -14.42
CA LEU A 335 27.81 -17.49 -14.53
C LEU A 335 27.91 -16.14 -15.27
N CYS A 336 29.12 -15.58 -15.39
CA CYS A 336 29.37 -14.29 -16.04
C CYS A 336 30.29 -14.40 -17.27
N SER A 337 30.81 -15.60 -17.58
CA SER A 337 31.81 -15.82 -18.62
C SER A 337 31.38 -15.44 -20.04
N LEU A 338 30.07 -15.41 -20.34
CA LEU A 338 29.55 -14.93 -21.63
C LEU A 338 29.19 -13.45 -21.64
N CYS A 339 29.20 -12.75 -20.49
CA CYS A 339 28.78 -11.36 -20.46
C CYS A 339 29.79 -10.45 -21.16
N VAL A 340 29.28 -9.51 -21.95
CA VAL A 340 30.09 -8.58 -22.73
C VAL A 340 29.81 -7.15 -22.28
N SER A 341 30.86 -6.36 -22.08
CA SER A 341 30.70 -4.94 -21.77
C SER A 341 30.41 -4.12 -23.05
N ASN A 342 29.54 -3.13 -22.94
CA ASN A 342 29.33 -2.11 -23.98
C ASN A 342 30.47 -1.06 -24.00
N THR A 343 31.32 -1.00 -22.98
CA THR A 343 32.40 -0.02 -22.87
C THR A 343 33.75 -0.67 -23.18
N SER A 344 34.54 -0.03 -24.04
CA SER A 344 35.88 -0.48 -24.44
C SER A 344 36.97 -0.27 -23.36
N GLN A 345 36.63 0.34 -22.21
CA GLN A 345 37.56 0.54 -21.11
C GLN A 345 37.62 -0.72 -20.23
N VAL A 346 38.62 -1.53 -20.55
CA VAL A 346 39.09 -2.68 -19.81
C VAL A 346 39.93 -2.16 -18.64
N ASP A 347 39.48 -2.37 -17.40
CA ASP A 347 40.41 -2.41 -16.26
C ASP A 347 39.94 -3.27 -15.07
N VAL A 348 38.66 -3.70 -15.00
CA VAL A 348 38.24 -4.80 -14.09
C VAL A 348 37.12 -5.63 -14.73
N ILE A 349 37.48 -6.80 -15.27
CA ILE A 349 36.67 -7.66 -16.18
C ILE A 349 35.51 -8.42 -15.48
N THR A 350 35.19 -8.17 -14.20
CA THR A 350 34.16 -8.96 -13.48
C THR A 350 32.96 -8.16 -12.97
N GLU A 351 33.15 -6.93 -12.49
CA GLU A 351 32.04 -6.12 -11.97
C GLU A 351 31.31 -5.32 -13.05
N THR A 352 32.04 -4.80 -14.04
CA THR A 352 31.47 -3.95 -15.10
C THR A 352 30.83 -4.75 -16.24
N THR A 353 31.43 -5.88 -16.61
CA THR A 353 30.97 -6.83 -17.63
C THR A 353 29.72 -7.57 -17.18
N CYS A 354 29.64 -7.98 -15.91
CA CYS A 354 28.50 -8.69 -15.33
C CYS A 354 27.54 -7.77 -14.55
N ALA A 355 27.59 -6.46 -14.79
CA ALA A 355 26.74 -5.48 -14.10
C ALA A 355 25.25 -5.63 -14.45
N THR A 356 24.37 -5.22 -13.54
CA THR A 356 22.93 -5.09 -13.77
C THR A 356 22.60 -3.71 -14.35
N GLY A 357 22.97 -3.46 -15.60
CA GLY A 357 22.75 -2.16 -16.23
C GLY A 357 23.27 -2.07 -17.65
N ALA A 358 23.19 -0.87 -18.23
CA ALA A 358 23.52 -0.60 -19.64
C ALA A 358 24.99 -0.86 -20.00
N THR A 359 25.89 -0.99 -19.02
CA THR A 359 27.29 -1.36 -19.26
C THR A 359 27.46 -2.81 -19.70
N ASN A 360 26.48 -3.68 -19.45
CA ASN A 360 26.46 -5.06 -19.91
C ASN A 360 25.53 -5.18 -21.12
N ARG A 361 26.10 -5.55 -22.27
CA ARG A 361 25.37 -5.73 -23.55
C ARG A 361 24.24 -6.75 -23.44
N TYR A 362 24.42 -7.78 -22.62
CA TYR A 362 23.48 -8.88 -22.47
C TYR A 362 22.52 -8.70 -21.28
N TYR A 363 22.45 -7.50 -20.71
CA TYR A 363 21.50 -7.16 -19.66
C TYR A 363 20.07 -6.99 -20.19
N GLY A 364 19.09 -7.48 -19.42
CA GLY A 364 17.66 -7.35 -19.73
C GLY A 364 17.17 -8.37 -20.75
N ASN A 365 15.88 -8.33 -21.09
CA ASN A 365 15.26 -9.32 -21.97
C ASN A 365 15.86 -9.29 -23.38
N GLN A 366 16.04 -8.09 -23.95
CA GLN A 366 16.65 -7.94 -25.28
C GLN A 366 18.11 -8.41 -25.27
N GLY A 367 18.90 -7.99 -24.27
CA GLY A 367 20.29 -8.42 -24.13
C GLY A 367 20.44 -9.94 -24.00
N ALA A 368 19.54 -10.61 -23.29
CA ALA A 368 19.55 -12.08 -23.20
C ALA A 368 19.24 -12.76 -24.55
N LEU A 369 18.36 -12.18 -25.38
CA LEU A 369 18.11 -12.67 -26.74
C LEU A 369 19.29 -12.37 -27.69
N ASP A 370 19.98 -11.25 -27.49
CA ASP A 370 21.20 -10.94 -28.22
C ASP A 370 22.31 -11.93 -27.86
N CYS A 371 22.46 -12.28 -26.57
CA CYS A 371 23.36 -13.35 -26.12
C CYS A 371 23.04 -14.69 -26.77
N LEU A 372 21.75 -15.06 -26.85
CA LEU A 372 21.31 -16.30 -27.51
C LEU A 372 21.68 -16.34 -28.99
N ARG A 373 21.54 -15.21 -29.69
CA ARG A 373 21.91 -15.10 -31.11
C ARG A 373 23.42 -15.17 -31.30
N ASP A 374 24.18 -14.52 -30.42
CA ASP A 374 25.61 -14.35 -30.61
C ASP A 374 26.41 -15.61 -30.20
N VAL A 375 26.12 -16.19 -29.03
CA VAL A 375 26.95 -17.25 -28.42
C VAL A 375 26.20 -18.32 -27.62
N GLY A 376 24.93 -18.07 -27.25
CA GLY A 376 24.15 -18.90 -26.33
C GLY A 376 23.40 -20.06 -26.97
N ASP A 377 23.07 -21.07 -26.16
CA ASP A 377 22.23 -22.19 -26.56
C ASP A 377 20.75 -22.00 -26.14
N PHE A 378 20.51 -21.23 -25.07
CA PHE A 378 19.17 -20.90 -24.60
C PHE A 378 19.14 -19.53 -23.90
N ALA A 379 17.95 -18.92 -23.85
CA ALA A 379 17.69 -17.68 -23.10
C ALA A 379 16.50 -17.80 -22.15
N VAL A 380 16.60 -17.14 -21.01
CA VAL A 380 15.57 -17.05 -19.97
C VAL A 380 15.17 -15.60 -19.76
N ILE A 381 13.92 -15.28 -20.11
CA ILE A 381 13.43 -13.89 -20.23
C ILE A 381 12.00 -13.75 -19.68
N THR A 382 11.53 -12.51 -19.54
CA THR A 382 10.10 -12.20 -19.38
C THR A 382 9.49 -11.71 -20.68
N LYS A 383 8.27 -12.14 -21.01
CA LYS A 383 7.49 -11.61 -22.14
C LYS A 383 7.18 -10.15 -21.87
N THR A 384 7.52 -9.30 -22.83
CA THR A 384 7.27 -7.85 -22.83
C THR A 384 6.76 -7.45 -24.21
N GLU A 385 5.95 -6.39 -24.27
CA GLU A 385 5.42 -5.91 -25.56
C GLU A 385 6.56 -5.49 -26.49
N GLY A 386 6.42 -5.79 -27.78
CA GLY A 386 7.42 -5.46 -28.81
C GLY A 386 8.65 -6.36 -28.84
N LEU A 387 8.79 -7.32 -27.92
CA LEU A 387 9.93 -8.25 -27.91
C LEU A 387 9.83 -9.23 -29.09
N LYS A 388 10.87 -9.28 -29.92
CA LYS A 388 10.98 -10.18 -31.08
C LYS A 388 11.96 -11.29 -30.79
N LEU A 389 11.53 -12.54 -30.98
CA LEU A 389 12.41 -13.69 -30.86
C LEU A 389 13.35 -13.78 -32.08
N PRO A 390 14.58 -14.29 -31.91
CA PRO A 390 15.43 -14.64 -33.05
C PRO A 390 14.77 -15.68 -33.96
N GLU A 391 15.15 -15.71 -35.23
CA GLU A 391 14.70 -16.75 -36.17
C GLU A 391 15.21 -18.13 -35.74
N ASN A 392 14.47 -19.18 -36.12
CA ASN A 392 14.84 -20.59 -35.90
C ASN A 392 15.05 -20.96 -34.42
N VAL A 393 14.32 -20.35 -33.48
CA VAL A 393 14.31 -20.77 -32.07
C VAL A 393 13.01 -21.50 -31.73
N ARG A 394 12.94 -22.11 -30.55
CA ARG A 394 11.70 -22.69 -30.01
C ARG A 394 11.48 -22.23 -28.58
N VAL A 395 10.24 -22.30 -28.11
CA VAL A 395 9.91 -22.06 -26.71
C VAL A 395 9.77 -23.40 -26.01
N MET A 396 10.52 -23.60 -24.93
CA MET A 396 10.39 -24.78 -24.08
C MET A 396 9.43 -24.48 -22.94
N CYS A 397 8.31 -25.21 -22.94
CA CYS A 397 7.22 -25.00 -22.00
C CYS A 397 7.51 -25.67 -20.64
N ARG A 398 6.82 -25.24 -19.57
CA ARG A 398 6.96 -25.82 -18.21
C ARG A 398 6.65 -27.33 -18.13
N ASN A 399 5.80 -27.84 -19.01
CA ASN A 399 5.44 -29.25 -19.14
C ASN A 399 6.40 -30.03 -20.06
N SER A 400 7.57 -29.46 -20.38
CA SER A 400 8.59 -30.03 -21.25
C SER A 400 8.20 -30.19 -22.73
N THR A 401 7.07 -29.63 -23.17
CA THR A 401 6.72 -29.57 -24.59
C THR A 401 7.44 -28.41 -25.28
N LEU A 402 7.57 -28.47 -26.60
CA LEU A 402 8.11 -27.39 -27.42
C LEU A 402 6.99 -26.70 -28.18
N ALA A 403 6.92 -25.39 -28.08
CA ALA A 403 6.07 -24.55 -28.91
C ALA A 403 6.90 -23.95 -30.05
N ASP A 404 6.29 -23.91 -31.24
CA ASP A 404 6.85 -23.24 -32.40
C ASP A 404 6.86 -21.72 -32.16
N SER A 405 7.97 -21.07 -32.49
CA SER A 405 8.15 -19.62 -32.32
C SER A 405 7.85 -18.83 -33.61
N SER A 406 7.39 -19.50 -34.68
CA SER A 406 7.11 -18.90 -35.99
C SER A 406 6.13 -17.70 -35.96
N PHE A 407 5.31 -17.58 -34.89
CA PHE A 407 4.41 -16.45 -34.65
C PHE A 407 4.79 -15.59 -33.43
N GLY A 408 6.04 -15.69 -32.96
CA GLY A 408 6.54 -14.99 -31.78
C GLY A 408 6.19 -15.68 -30.46
N LEU A 409 5.87 -14.89 -29.43
CA LEU A 409 5.53 -15.36 -28.07
C LEU A 409 4.02 -15.53 -27.85
N ASP A 410 3.25 -15.82 -28.90
CA ASP A 410 1.83 -16.11 -28.80
C ASP A 410 1.60 -17.59 -28.44
N VAL A 411 2.02 -17.94 -27.23
CA VAL A 411 1.85 -19.27 -26.64
C VAL A 411 0.82 -19.21 -25.52
N ASP A 412 0.11 -20.32 -25.31
CA ASP A 412 -0.86 -20.47 -24.23
C ASP A 412 -0.23 -20.19 -22.85
N ASP A 413 -1.03 -19.69 -21.90
CA ASP A 413 -0.55 -19.35 -20.56
C ASP A 413 0.07 -20.58 -19.85
N ASN A 414 -0.32 -21.81 -20.24
CA ASN A 414 0.27 -23.05 -19.71
C ASN A 414 1.66 -23.36 -20.25
N CYS A 415 2.10 -22.73 -21.34
CA CYS A 415 3.45 -22.94 -21.87
C CYS A 415 4.50 -22.16 -21.07
N PHE A 416 4.20 -20.96 -20.58
CA PHE A 416 5.17 -20.17 -19.81
C PHE A 416 5.74 -20.95 -18.63
N LEU A 417 7.01 -20.71 -18.28
CA LEU A 417 7.61 -21.30 -17.08
C LEU A 417 6.80 -20.93 -15.82
N SER A 418 6.26 -19.71 -15.82
CA SER A 418 5.38 -19.18 -14.79
C SER A 418 4.60 -17.97 -15.31
N VAL A 419 3.40 -17.77 -14.77
CA VAL A 419 2.60 -16.55 -14.91
C VAL A 419 2.29 -16.05 -13.50
N ILE A 420 2.80 -14.88 -13.15
CA ILE A 420 2.87 -14.39 -11.77
C ILE A 420 2.43 -12.92 -11.65
N THR A 421 2.10 -12.50 -10.43
CA THR A 421 1.88 -11.08 -10.08
C THR A 421 3.16 -10.24 -10.26
N THR A 422 2.99 -8.91 -10.34
CA THR A 422 4.12 -7.99 -10.61
C THR A 422 4.89 -7.56 -9.38
N ASP A 423 4.20 -7.35 -8.26
CA ASP A 423 4.74 -6.67 -7.09
C ASP A 423 4.30 -7.39 -5.79
N GLU A 424 5.05 -7.19 -4.71
CA GLU A 424 4.71 -7.64 -3.36
C GLU A 424 5.07 -6.56 -2.33
N ILE A 425 4.36 -6.54 -1.20
CA ILE A 425 4.67 -5.72 -0.05
C ILE A 425 5.40 -6.62 0.95
N VAL A 426 6.63 -6.27 1.30
CA VAL A 426 7.47 -7.08 2.19
C VAL A 426 7.76 -6.40 3.52
N SER A 427 7.91 -7.22 4.56
CA SER A 427 8.35 -6.84 5.90
C SER A 427 9.31 -7.90 6.44
N ARG A 428 9.94 -7.66 7.59
CA ARG A 428 10.75 -8.67 8.28
C ARG A 428 9.90 -9.88 8.65
N ARG A 429 10.47 -11.08 8.45
CA ARG A 429 9.82 -12.35 8.77
C ARG A 429 9.52 -12.46 10.26
N GLY A 430 8.27 -12.75 10.61
CA GLY A 430 7.85 -12.96 12.00
C GLY A 430 7.85 -11.70 12.85
N ASP A 431 7.89 -10.51 12.23
CA ASP A 431 7.77 -9.26 12.97
C ASP A 431 6.36 -9.14 13.58
N ALA A 432 6.29 -8.86 14.88
CA ALA A 432 5.03 -8.72 15.61
C ALA A 432 4.15 -7.59 15.03
N LYS A 433 4.74 -6.62 14.33
CA LYS A 433 4.00 -5.54 13.65
C LYS A 433 3.23 -6.01 12.42
N ASN A 434 3.55 -7.17 11.84
CA ASN A 434 3.01 -7.57 10.52
C ASN A 434 1.49 -7.65 10.49
N VAL A 435 0.84 -8.09 11.58
CA VAL A 435 -0.62 -8.14 11.69
C VAL A 435 -1.21 -6.73 11.64
N ASP A 436 -0.67 -5.81 12.43
CA ASP A 436 -1.15 -4.42 12.48
C ASP A 436 -0.92 -3.70 11.15
N ILE A 437 0.22 -3.95 10.49
CA ILE A 437 0.52 -3.44 9.17
C ILE A 437 -0.49 -3.95 8.12
N GLN A 438 -0.83 -5.24 8.15
CA GLN A 438 -1.85 -5.79 7.25
C GLN A 438 -3.22 -5.15 7.47
N LEU A 439 -3.59 -4.86 8.72
CA LEU A 439 -4.83 -4.14 9.04
C LEU A 439 -4.80 -2.71 8.50
N MET A 440 -3.69 -2.00 8.65
CA MET A 440 -3.48 -0.65 8.11
C MET A 440 -3.58 -0.63 6.58
N LEU A 441 -2.94 -1.59 5.91
CA LEU A 441 -2.99 -1.72 4.45
C LEU A 441 -4.42 -1.95 3.96
N ARG A 442 -5.18 -2.82 4.65
CA ARG A 442 -6.58 -3.08 4.32
C ARG A 442 -7.47 -1.85 4.50
N GLU A 443 -7.27 -1.06 5.57
CA GLU A 443 -8.02 0.18 5.76
C GLU A 443 -7.62 1.27 4.76
N SER A 444 -6.34 1.32 4.39
CA SER A 444 -5.82 2.23 3.36
C SER A 444 -6.41 1.90 1.99
N ASP A 445 -6.44 0.63 1.60
CA ASP A 445 -7.10 0.15 0.38
C ASP A 445 -8.58 0.54 0.38
N ARG A 446 -9.33 0.15 1.43
CA ARG A 446 -10.75 0.49 1.58
C ARG A 446 -11.05 1.98 1.48
N ARG A 447 -10.14 2.84 1.94
CA ARG A 447 -10.35 4.30 2.00
C ARG A 447 -9.87 5.03 0.75
N PHE A 448 -8.75 4.61 0.18
CA PHE A 448 -7.96 5.35 -0.81
C PHE A 448 -7.75 4.60 -2.13
N ALA A 449 -8.37 3.44 -2.34
CA ALA A 449 -8.33 2.69 -3.60
C ALA A 449 -8.66 3.56 -4.82
N ALA A 450 -8.32 3.06 -6.02
CA ALA A 450 -8.50 3.76 -7.30
C ALA A 450 -9.91 4.35 -7.47
N ASN A 451 -10.95 3.61 -7.08
CA ASN A 451 -12.36 4.00 -7.22
C ASN A 451 -12.93 4.81 -6.03
N SER A 452 -12.10 5.20 -5.06
CA SER A 452 -12.54 6.01 -3.91
C SER A 452 -13.09 7.39 -4.34
N ARG A 453 -13.85 8.07 -3.48
CA ARG A 453 -14.26 9.48 -3.71
C ARG A 453 -13.36 10.47 -2.95
N THR A 454 -12.18 10.03 -2.52
CA THR A 454 -11.24 10.85 -1.76
C THR A 454 -10.34 11.67 -2.67
N PRO A 455 -9.91 12.87 -2.24
CA PRO A 455 -8.90 13.65 -2.95
C PRO A 455 -7.57 12.91 -3.10
N PHE A 456 -7.17 12.14 -2.07
CA PHE A 456 -5.98 11.29 -2.13
C PHE A 456 -6.31 9.92 -2.70
N LYS A 457 -5.45 9.44 -3.60
CA LYS A 457 -5.52 8.12 -4.25
C LYS A 457 -4.24 7.36 -3.98
N LEU A 458 -4.37 6.15 -3.42
CA LEU A 458 -3.22 5.27 -3.20
C LEU A 458 -2.77 4.64 -4.52
N PHE A 459 -3.72 4.10 -5.28
CA PHE A 459 -3.53 3.60 -6.64
C PHE A 459 -4.00 4.68 -7.62
N GLY A 460 -3.06 5.22 -8.39
CA GLY A 460 -3.28 6.33 -9.30
C GLY A 460 -2.11 7.30 -9.32
N THR A 461 -2.10 8.15 -10.34
CA THR A 461 -1.08 9.18 -10.53
C THR A 461 -1.02 10.13 -9.35
N PHE A 462 0.17 10.63 -9.05
CA PHE A 462 0.42 11.63 -8.02
C PHE A 462 1.25 12.75 -8.62
N ASP A 463 0.76 14.00 -8.53
CA ASP A 463 1.35 15.15 -9.21
C ASP A 463 1.61 14.91 -10.71
N SER A 464 0.67 14.22 -11.38
CA SER A 464 0.81 13.79 -12.79
C SER A 464 1.95 12.80 -13.06
N ILE A 465 2.59 12.27 -12.02
CA ILE A 465 3.62 11.23 -12.12
C ILE A 465 2.96 9.86 -11.88
N PRO A 466 3.11 8.91 -12.82
CA PRO A 466 2.51 7.59 -12.70
C PRO A 466 3.32 6.65 -11.80
N ASN A 467 2.67 5.62 -11.28
CA ASN A 467 3.28 4.45 -10.64
C ASN A 467 4.15 4.75 -9.41
N MET A 468 3.74 5.72 -8.60
CA MET A 468 4.40 6.06 -7.34
C MET A 468 3.86 5.20 -6.19
N LEU A 469 4.75 4.53 -5.44
CA LEU A 469 4.47 3.51 -4.39
C LEU A 469 3.86 2.21 -4.90
N PHE A 470 2.86 2.33 -5.78
CA PHE A 470 2.11 1.25 -6.42
C PHE A 470 1.83 1.64 -7.87
N ARG A 471 1.50 0.66 -8.71
CA ARG A 471 1.01 0.93 -10.05
C ARG A 471 -0.32 1.65 -10.02
N ASP A 472 -0.55 2.48 -11.02
CA ASP A 472 -1.79 3.25 -11.10
C ASP A 472 -3.00 2.37 -11.39
N SER A 473 -2.78 1.29 -12.13
CA SER A 473 -3.78 0.29 -12.48
C SER A 473 -4.08 -0.74 -11.38
N THR A 474 -3.41 -0.68 -10.22
CA THR A 474 -3.64 -1.63 -9.12
C THR A 474 -5.10 -1.57 -8.66
N PRO A 475 -5.88 -2.67 -8.79
CA PRO A 475 -7.28 -2.68 -8.38
C PRO A 475 -7.48 -2.62 -6.86
N GLY A 476 -6.59 -3.25 -6.10
CA GLY A 476 -6.64 -3.37 -4.65
C GLY A 476 -5.44 -4.13 -4.08
N LEU A 477 -5.52 -4.49 -2.80
CA LEU A 477 -4.50 -5.31 -2.13
C LEU A 477 -5.06 -6.66 -1.69
N ASP A 478 -4.26 -7.70 -1.94
CA ASP A 478 -4.50 -9.05 -1.47
C ASP A 478 -3.58 -9.39 -0.27
N LEU A 479 -4.07 -10.21 0.65
CA LEU A 479 -3.29 -10.67 1.80
C LEU A 479 -2.56 -11.99 1.51
N PRO A 480 -1.62 -12.45 2.35
CA PRO A 480 -0.79 -13.63 2.05
C PRO A 480 -1.56 -14.94 1.80
N ASN A 481 -2.80 -15.05 2.29
CA ASN A 481 -3.68 -16.20 2.06
C ASN A 481 -4.59 -16.03 0.83
N SER A 482 -4.17 -15.22 -0.15
CA SER A 482 -4.94 -14.93 -1.37
C SER A 482 -5.32 -16.20 -2.14
N GLN A 483 -6.53 -16.18 -2.71
CA GLN A 483 -7.03 -17.21 -3.63
C GLN A 483 -6.72 -16.88 -5.10
N ASN A 484 -6.05 -15.76 -5.36
CA ASN A 484 -5.64 -15.37 -6.69
C ASN A 484 -4.55 -16.31 -7.20
N GLN A 485 -4.84 -17.01 -8.30
CA GLN A 485 -3.94 -18.02 -8.87
C GLN A 485 -2.56 -17.46 -9.21
N TRP A 486 -2.44 -16.20 -9.65
CA TRP A 486 -1.16 -15.60 -10.06
C TRP A 486 -0.29 -15.25 -8.86
N ILE A 487 -0.91 -14.85 -7.74
CA ILE A 487 -0.21 -14.68 -6.46
C ILE A 487 0.24 -16.03 -5.93
N GLN A 488 -0.61 -17.07 -6.00
CA GLN A 488 -0.23 -18.42 -5.58
C GLN A 488 0.91 -19.00 -6.42
N ASN A 489 0.90 -18.76 -7.74
CA ASN A 489 2.00 -19.12 -8.63
C ASN A 489 3.29 -18.43 -8.19
N TYR A 490 3.25 -17.13 -7.89
CA TYR A 490 4.40 -16.39 -7.40
C TYR A 490 4.94 -16.96 -6.07
N GLN A 491 4.07 -17.13 -5.08
CA GLN A 491 4.43 -17.70 -3.78
C GLN A 491 5.03 -19.11 -3.92
N SER A 492 4.53 -19.90 -4.89
CA SER A 492 5.03 -21.26 -5.12
C SER A 492 6.52 -21.31 -5.49
N LEU A 493 7.04 -20.27 -6.15
CA LEU A 493 8.45 -20.15 -6.56
C LEU A 493 9.41 -20.10 -5.36
N PHE A 494 8.91 -19.76 -4.17
CA PHE A 494 9.71 -19.60 -2.94
C PHE A 494 9.60 -20.77 -1.97
N ARG A 495 8.72 -21.76 -2.20
CA ARG A 495 8.48 -22.87 -1.25
C ARG A 495 9.75 -23.59 -0.82
N HIS A 496 10.68 -23.82 -1.76
CA HIS A 496 11.96 -24.44 -1.45
C HIS A 496 12.89 -23.51 -0.64
N ILE A 497 12.89 -22.21 -0.91
CA ILE A 497 13.67 -21.24 -0.13
C ILE A 497 13.15 -21.22 1.31
N ASP A 498 11.83 -21.25 1.49
CA ASP A 498 11.21 -21.28 2.80
C ASP A 498 11.51 -22.58 3.56
N SER A 499 11.55 -23.74 2.89
CA SER A 499 11.92 -25.01 3.52
C SER A 499 13.38 -25.04 3.98
N CYS A 500 14.32 -24.46 3.22
CA CYS A 500 15.72 -24.34 3.65
C CYS A 500 15.86 -23.52 4.93
N LYS A 501 15.06 -22.46 5.09
CA LYS A 501 15.09 -21.60 6.28
C LYS A 501 14.43 -22.26 7.49
N ALA A 502 13.37 -23.04 7.27
CA ALA A 502 12.78 -23.88 8.31
C ALA A 502 13.78 -24.94 8.80
N GLY A 503 14.55 -25.56 7.91
CA GLY A 503 15.60 -26.53 8.26
C GLY A 503 16.84 -25.94 8.95
N SER A 504 17.07 -24.63 8.80
CA SER A 504 18.15 -23.89 9.48
C SER A 504 17.75 -23.38 10.87
N SER A 505 16.47 -23.53 11.25
CA SER A 505 16.01 -23.24 12.60
C SER A 505 16.50 -24.37 13.49
N VAL A 506 17.57 -24.09 14.25
CA VAL A 506 18.08 -24.94 15.33
C VAL A 506 16.90 -25.58 16.05
N VAL A 507 16.76 -26.90 15.90
CA VAL A 507 16.01 -27.71 16.85
C VAL A 507 16.59 -27.33 18.19
N LYS A 508 15.85 -26.57 19.00
CA LYS A 508 16.14 -26.44 20.42
C LYS A 508 15.95 -27.83 20.98
N THR A 509 16.98 -28.67 20.86
CA THR A 509 17.11 -29.86 21.68
C THR A 509 16.98 -29.36 23.11
N PRO A 510 16.00 -29.82 23.89
CA PRO A 510 15.93 -29.45 25.29
C PRO A 510 17.27 -29.85 25.90
N SER A 511 17.95 -28.87 26.49
CA SER A 511 19.19 -29.10 27.23
C SER A 511 18.99 -30.30 28.16
N LEU A 512 19.89 -31.29 28.09
CA LEU A 512 19.92 -32.44 29.00
C LEU A 512 19.96 -32.00 30.49
N ALA A 513 20.20 -30.73 30.79
CA ALA A 513 20.14 -30.18 32.15
C ALA A 513 18.72 -30.15 32.75
N VAL A 514 17.65 -30.29 31.97
CA VAL A 514 16.27 -30.33 32.51
C VAL A 514 15.87 -31.74 32.97
N LEU A 515 16.52 -32.80 32.45
CA LEU A 515 16.23 -34.18 32.85
C LEU A 515 16.92 -34.60 34.16
N THR A 516 17.99 -33.91 34.58
CA THR A 516 18.66 -34.17 35.87
C THR A 516 17.99 -33.50 37.08
N LEU A 517 17.17 -32.47 36.87
CA LEU A 517 16.40 -31.84 37.96
C LEU A 517 15.13 -32.62 38.32
N ILE A 518 14.57 -33.39 37.39
CA ILE A 518 13.38 -34.22 37.65
C ILE A 518 13.76 -35.50 38.39
N SER A 519 14.94 -36.08 38.17
CA SER A 519 15.40 -37.27 38.92
C SER A 519 15.79 -36.96 40.38
N LEU A 520 16.23 -35.74 40.69
CA LEU A 520 16.54 -35.32 42.07
C LEU A 520 15.30 -35.02 42.92
N MET A 521 14.18 -34.59 42.34
CA MET A 521 12.92 -34.44 43.09
C MET A 521 12.26 -35.78 43.44
N PHE A 522 12.43 -36.82 42.63
CA PHE A 522 11.91 -38.15 42.94
C PHE A 522 12.68 -38.87 44.06
N PHE A 523 13.98 -38.59 44.25
CA PHE A 523 14.75 -39.15 45.37
C PHE A 523 14.50 -38.46 46.72
N SER A 524 14.00 -37.21 46.73
CA SER A 524 13.66 -36.50 47.97
C SER A 524 12.29 -36.84 48.54
N LEU A 525 11.41 -37.52 47.78
CA LEU A 525 10.04 -37.86 48.21
C LEU A 525 9.90 -39.29 48.74
N ASN A 526 10.96 -40.11 48.71
CA ASN A 526 10.97 -41.49 49.22
C ASN A 526 11.71 -41.68 50.54
N ASN A 527 12.10 -40.60 51.23
CA ASN A 527 12.63 -40.66 52.59
C ASN A 527 11.90 -39.64 53.48
N LYS A 528 10.67 -39.99 53.85
CA LYS A 528 9.99 -39.56 55.09
C LYS A 528 8.92 -40.56 55.46
#